data_AF-A0A7U9RTF7-F1
#
_entry.id   AF-A0A7U9RTF7-F1
#
_cell.length_a   1.000
_cell.length_b   1.000
_cell.length_c   1.000
_cell.angle_alpha   90.00
_cell.angle_beta   90.00
_cell.angle_gamma   90.00
#
_symmetry.space_group_name_H-M   'P 1'
#
loop_
_entity.id
_entity.type
_entity.pdbx_description
1 polymer ?
#
loop_
_entity_poly.entity_id
_entity_poly.type
_entity_poly.pdbx_seq_one_letter_code
_entity_poly.pdbx_strand_id
1 'polypeptide(L)'
;MERTKRKSKRKIIALGLCMMMLFSTGLLAHAQTTDFTLTVNSSGYQQDNLSKRTLKAGGTDYENKCYVRATNFVGTGTVYVQSIKLTDTSIHSESEIALGSASSVNVRKDKAYNKYAPSGEYYYLQGRFGASASGNTLNVVGRYTP
;
A
#
# COMPACT_ATOMS: atom_id res chain seq x y z
N MET A 1 60.71 -14.90 10.37
CA MET A 1 59.91 -14.15 9.36
C MET A 1 58.50 -14.71 9.13
N GLU A 2 58.20 -15.95 9.52
CA GLU A 2 56.93 -16.64 9.21
C GLU A 2 55.72 -16.22 10.07
N ARG A 3 55.94 -15.89 11.35
CA ARG A 3 54.89 -15.47 12.31
C ARG A 3 54.20 -14.15 11.92
N THR A 4 54.92 -13.22 11.28
CA THR A 4 54.41 -11.90 10.91
C THR A 4 53.44 -11.98 9.72
N LYS A 5 53.71 -12.86 8.75
CA LYS A 5 52.80 -13.14 7.61
C LYS A 5 51.46 -13.75 8.05
N ARG A 6 51.45 -14.64 9.05
CA ARG A 6 50.21 -15.25 9.59
C ARG A 6 49.30 -14.22 10.28
N LYS A 7 49.87 -13.23 10.98
CA LYS A 7 49.09 -12.16 11.63
C LYS A 7 48.45 -11.18 10.64
N SER A 8 49.13 -10.86 9.54
CA SER A 8 48.61 -10.03 8.45
C SER A 8 47.42 -10.70 7.73
N LYS A 9 47.51 -12.00 7.41
CA LYS A 9 46.43 -12.76 6.76
C LYS A 9 45.14 -12.82 7.59
N ARG A 10 45.25 -12.94 8.92
CA ARG A 10 44.08 -12.94 9.83
C ARG A 10 43.36 -11.58 9.88
N LYS A 11 44.10 -10.47 9.81
CA LYS A 11 43.52 -9.12 9.77
C LYS A 11 42.74 -8.86 8.48
N ILE A 12 43.22 -9.38 7.34
CA ILE A 12 42.55 -9.25 6.03
C ILE A 12 41.24 -10.06 6.00
N ILE A 13 41.25 -11.29 6.56
CA ILE A 13 40.04 -12.12 6.66
C ILE A 13 38.99 -11.48 7.59
N ALA A 14 39.41 -10.91 8.72
CA ALA A 14 38.52 -10.19 9.63
C ALA A 14 37.92 -8.93 8.99
N LEU A 15 38.72 -8.19 8.20
CA LEU A 15 38.23 -7.01 7.47
C LEU A 15 37.21 -7.39 6.38
N GLY A 16 37.43 -8.50 5.68
CA GLY A 16 36.49 -9.05 4.69
C GLY A 16 35.17 -9.50 5.30
N LEU A 17 35.20 -10.13 6.48
CA LEU A 17 33.99 -10.51 7.23
C LEU A 17 33.19 -9.28 7.70
N CYS A 18 33.86 -8.21 8.15
CA CYS A 18 33.18 -6.96 8.51
C CYS A 18 32.54 -6.27 7.31
N MET A 19 33.16 -6.31 6.12
CA MET A 19 32.57 -5.75 4.89
C MET A 19 31.31 -6.51 4.44
N MET A 20 31.25 -7.84 4.61
CA MET A 20 30.06 -8.62 4.27
C MET A 20 28.85 -8.30 5.17
N MET A 21 29.08 -7.91 6.43
CA MET A 21 27.99 -7.47 7.33
C MET A 21 27.42 -6.09 6.98
N LEU A 22 28.18 -5.25 6.27
CA LEU A 22 27.73 -3.93 5.83
C LEU A 22 26.84 -4.00 4.57
N PHE A 23 26.91 -5.08 3.79
CA PHE A 23 26.03 -5.30 2.64
C PHE A 23 24.73 -6.04 2.99
N SER A 24 24.58 -6.52 4.23
CA SER A 24 23.36 -7.20 4.70
C SER A 24 22.31 -6.26 5.29
N THR A 25 22.42 -4.94 5.10
CA THR A 25 21.28 -4.04 5.29
C THR A 25 20.30 -4.32 4.16
N GLY A 26 19.52 -5.40 4.30
CA GLY A 26 18.38 -5.67 3.44
C GLY A 26 17.56 -4.39 3.36
N LEU A 27 17.31 -3.94 2.13
CA LEU A 27 16.42 -2.81 1.90
C LEU A 27 15.12 -3.12 2.64
N LEU A 28 14.86 -2.39 3.72
CA LEU A 28 13.59 -2.44 4.43
C LEU A 28 12.55 -1.95 3.44
N ALA A 29 11.94 -2.88 2.72
CA ALA A 29 10.97 -2.60 1.68
C ALA A 29 9.67 -2.21 2.38
N HIS A 30 9.56 -0.97 2.81
CA HIS A 30 8.31 -0.43 3.32
C HIS A 30 7.26 -0.41 2.20
N ALA A 31 6.02 -0.82 2.53
CA ALA A 31 4.91 -0.81 1.60
C ALA A 31 4.72 0.59 0.98
N GLN A 32 4.75 0.66 -0.36
CA GLN A 32 4.61 1.93 -1.06
C GLN A 32 3.25 2.52 -0.73
N THR A 33 3.25 3.76 -0.25
CA THR A 33 2.02 4.50 0.02
C THR A 33 1.87 5.62 -0.99
N THR A 34 0.77 5.60 -1.73
CA THR A 34 0.46 6.61 -2.76
C THR A 34 -0.76 7.41 -2.37
N ASP A 35 -0.78 8.67 -2.78
CA ASP A 35 -1.98 9.48 -2.66
C ASP A 35 -2.98 9.10 -3.76
N PHE A 36 -4.27 9.14 -3.42
CA PHE A 36 -5.37 8.91 -4.35
C PHE A 36 -6.28 10.14 -4.40
N THR A 37 -6.97 10.30 -5.52
CA THR A 37 -8.09 11.21 -5.71
C THR A 37 -9.14 10.42 -6.46
N LEU A 38 -10.35 10.33 -5.91
CA LEU A 38 -11.46 9.60 -6.49
C LEU A 38 -12.64 10.55 -6.62
N THR A 39 -13.28 10.57 -7.78
CA THR A 39 -14.59 11.19 -8.00
C THR A 39 -15.58 10.09 -8.30
N VAL A 40 -16.55 9.88 -7.41
CA VAL A 40 -17.61 8.88 -7.58
C VAL A 40 -18.97 9.55 -7.50
N ASN A 41 -19.93 9.07 -8.29
CA ASN A 41 -21.28 9.60 -8.29
C ASN A 41 -22.32 8.49 -8.40
N SER A 42 -23.58 8.82 -8.05
CA SER A 42 -24.68 7.84 -8.01
C SER A 42 -25.06 7.28 -9.37
N SER A 43 -24.76 7.98 -10.46
CA SER A 43 -25.07 7.56 -11.83
C SER A 43 -24.02 6.62 -12.43
N GLY A 44 -22.80 6.61 -11.87
CA GLY A 44 -21.63 5.96 -12.47
C GLY A 44 -21.08 6.62 -13.75
N TYR A 45 -21.75 7.65 -14.28
CA TYR A 45 -21.33 8.37 -15.48
C TYR A 45 -20.24 9.40 -15.16
N GLN A 46 -19.19 9.49 -15.97
CA GLN A 46 -18.08 10.46 -15.77
C GLN A 46 -17.41 10.39 -14.37
N GLN A 47 -17.33 9.19 -13.78
CA GLN A 47 -16.56 8.98 -12.56
C GLN A 47 -15.08 8.76 -12.85
N ASP A 48 -14.21 9.20 -11.93
CA ASP A 48 -12.80 8.84 -11.87
C ASP A 48 -12.58 8.04 -10.59
N ASN A 49 -12.77 6.73 -10.68
CA ASN A 49 -12.91 5.87 -9.52
C ASN A 49 -11.72 4.93 -9.30
N LEU A 50 -10.58 5.18 -9.94
CA LEU A 50 -9.37 4.38 -9.78
C LEU A 50 -8.22 5.24 -9.25
N SER A 51 -7.50 4.73 -8.25
CA SER A 51 -6.22 5.34 -7.86
C SER A 51 -5.14 5.05 -8.89
N LYS A 52 -3.99 5.71 -8.72
CA LYS A 52 -2.74 5.28 -9.33
C LYS A 52 -2.41 3.83 -8.91
N ARG A 53 -1.63 3.15 -9.75
CA ARG A 53 -1.06 1.83 -9.44
C ARG A 53 -0.01 1.98 -8.35
N THR A 54 -0.02 1.06 -7.40
CA THR A 54 0.84 1.08 -6.23
C THR A 54 1.46 -0.29 -6.01
N LEU A 55 2.78 -0.32 -5.80
CA LEU A 55 3.51 -1.56 -5.59
C LEU A 55 3.25 -2.09 -4.18
N LYS A 56 2.80 -3.34 -4.06
CA LYS A 56 2.78 -4.04 -2.78
C LYS A 56 4.20 -4.49 -2.45
N ALA A 57 4.84 -3.81 -1.50
CA ALA A 57 6.18 -4.22 -1.07
C ALA A 57 6.13 -5.55 -0.31
N GLY A 58 7.21 -6.32 -0.41
CA GLY A 58 7.42 -7.54 0.37
C GLY A 58 8.30 -7.28 1.59
N GLY A 59 9.07 -8.28 1.99
CA GLY A 59 10.02 -8.18 3.09
C GLY A 59 9.49 -8.75 4.41
N THR A 60 10.22 -8.50 5.49
CA THR A 60 9.92 -9.03 6.83
C THR A 60 8.62 -8.50 7.42
N ASP A 61 8.21 -7.31 6.98
CA ASP A 61 6.98 -6.63 7.43
C ASP A 61 5.81 -6.85 6.46
N TYR A 62 5.91 -7.85 5.58
CA TYR A 62 4.83 -8.17 4.64
C TYR A 62 3.56 -8.55 5.41
N GLU A 63 2.45 -7.90 5.05
CA GLU A 63 1.13 -8.25 5.53
C GLU A 63 0.20 -8.51 4.36
N ASN A 64 -0.63 -9.55 4.48
CA ASN A 64 -1.69 -9.86 3.52
C ASN A 64 -2.92 -8.94 3.70
N LYS A 65 -2.67 -7.63 3.82
CA LYS A 65 -3.66 -6.58 4.06
C LYS A 65 -3.34 -5.35 3.22
N CYS A 66 -4.37 -4.55 2.98
CA CYS A 66 -4.26 -3.19 2.46
C CYS A 66 -4.69 -2.18 3.51
N TYR A 67 -4.24 -0.94 3.34
CA TYR A 67 -4.53 0.20 4.21
C TYR A 67 -5.02 1.38 3.37
N VAL A 68 -6.05 2.05 3.87
CA VAL A 68 -6.61 3.25 3.25
C VAL A 68 -6.90 4.30 4.31
N ARG A 69 -6.63 5.56 3.99
CA ARG A 69 -6.97 6.70 4.83
C ARG A 69 -7.42 7.86 3.97
N ALA A 70 -8.70 8.23 4.05
CA ALA A 70 -9.15 9.48 3.47
C ALA A 70 -8.56 10.65 4.27
N THR A 71 -8.10 11.70 3.60
CA THR A 71 -7.59 12.93 4.23
C THR A 71 -8.56 14.09 4.06
N ASN A 72 -9.40 14.07 3.02
CA ASN A 72 -10.44 15.07 2.82
C ASN A 72 -11.59 14.53 1.94
N PHE A 73 -12.77 15.13 2.10
CA PHE A 73 -13.96 14.88 1.30
C PHE A 73 -14.54 16.21 0.79
N VAL A 74 -14.98 16.21 -0.46
CA VAL A 74 -15.91 17.22 -0.98
C VAL A 74 -17.27 16.54 -1.14
N GLY A 75 -18.27 17.07 -0.42
CA GLY A 75 -19.59 16.45 -0.26
C GLY A 75 -19.72 15.65 1.02
N THR A 76 -20.96 15.42 1.47
CA THR A 76 -21.26 14.58 2.64
C THR A 76 -21.66 13.21 2.15
N GLY A 77 -21.06 12.13 2.63
CA GLY A 77 -21.50 10.78 2.32
C GLY A 77 -20.48 9.68 2.54
N THR A 78 -20.71 8.50 1.94
CA THR A 78 -19.80 7.35 2.04
C THR A 78 -19.33 6.89 0.67
N VAL A 79 -18.03 6.64 0.53
CA VAL A 79 -17.44 5.92 -0.60
C VAL A 79 -17.02 4.54 -0.12
N TYR A 80 -17.33 3.50 -0.89
CA TYR A 80 -16.80 2.17 -0.67
C TYR A 80 -15.58 1.98 -1.58
N VAL A 81 -14.48 1.51 -1.02
CA VAL A 81 -13.25 1.28 -1.77
C VAL A 81 -12.76 -0.15 -1.64
N GLN A 82 -12.13 -0.68 -2.68
CA GLN A 82 -11.58 -2.02 -2.71
C GLN A 82 -10.17 -1.99 -3.29
N SER A 83 -9.22 -2.66 -2.64
CA SER A 83 -7.90 -2.91 -3.22
C SER A 83 -7.99 -4.10 -4.17
N ILE A 84 -7.46 -3.96 -5.39
CA ILE A 84 -7.52 -4.99 -6.44
C ILE A 84 -6.15 -5.13 -7.10
N LYS A 85 -5.69 -6.38 -7.30
CA LYS A 85 -4.45 -6.64 -8.04
C LYS A 85 -4.64 -6.28 -9.51
N LEU A 86 -3.64 -5.61 -10.09
CA LEU A 86 -3.70 -5.08 -11.46
C LEU A 86 -3.91 -6.17 -12.53
N THR A 87 -3.23 -7.29 -12.39
CA THR A 87 -3.17 -8.35 -13.43
C THR A 87 -4.11 -9.52 -13.17
N ASP A 88 -4.70 -9.61 -11.97
CA ASP A 88 -5.64 -10.66 -11.59
C ASP A 88 -6.67 -10.10 -10.61
N THR A 89 -7.81 -9.69 -11.14
CA THR A 89 -8.88 -9.06 -10.35
C THR A 89 -9.56 -10.02 -9.38
N SER A 90 -9.26 -11.32 -9.43
CA SER A 90 -9.77 -12.26 -8.42
C SER A 90 -9.02 -12.13 -7.09
N ILE A 91 -7.87 -11.44 -7.04
CA ILE A 91 -7.16 -11.03 -5.82
C ILE A 91 -7.56 -9.60 -5.46
N HIS A 92 -8.32 -9.47 -4.38
CA HIS A 92 -8.84 -8.18 -3.92
C HIS A 92 -9.05 -8.19 -2.40
N SER A 93 -9.26 -7.03 -1.78
CA SER A 93 -9.64 -6.99 -0.36
C SER A 93 -10.93 -7.78 -0.12
N GLU A 94 -10.98 -8.58 0.96
CA GLU A 94 -12.05 -9.55 1.25
C GLU A 94 -13.46 -8.93 1.29
N SER A 95 -13.52 -7.64 1.61
CA SER A 95 -14.70 -6.79 1.54
C SER A 95 -14.29 -5.37 1.17
N GLU A 96 -15.29 -4.56 0.84
CA GLU A 96 -15.08 -3.13 0.61
C GLU A 96 -14.88 -2.39 1.93
N ILE A 97 -14.02 -1.39 1.89
CA ILE A 97 -13.74 -0.49 3.01
C ILE A 97 -14.64 0.72 2.87
N ALA A 98 -15.51 0.96 3.86
CA ALA A 98 -16.35 2.16 3.90
C ALA A 98 -15.54 3.37 4.37
N LEU A 99 -15.49 4.43 3.57
CA LEU A 99 -14.92 5.73 3.91
C LEU A 99 -16.05 6.76 3.98
N GLY A 100 -16.47 7.10 5.20
CA GLY A 100 -17.50 8.11 5.46
C GLY A 100 -16.90 9.50 5.71
N SER A 101 -17.48 10.53 5.09
CA SER A 101 -17.01 11.92 5.18
C SER A 101 -16.98 12.46 6.61
N ALA A 102 -17.86 11.98 7.50
CA ALA A 102 -17.93 12.39 8.91
C ALA A 102 -17.10 11.53 9.86
N SER A 103 -16.79 10.27 9.49
CA SER A 103 -16.25 9.27 10.42
C SER A 103 -14.87 8.73 10.04
N SER A 104 -14.42 9.00 8.82
CA SER A 104 -13.24 8.33 8.24
C SER A 104 -12.13 9.29 7.79
N VAL A 105 -12.33 10.60 7.96
CA VAL A 105 -11.29 11.61 7.67
C VAL A 105 -10.15 11.45 8.69
N ASN A 106 -8.94 11.27 8.17
CA ASN A 106 -7.71 10.99 8.92
C ASN A 106 -7.71 9.71 9.77
N VAL A 107 -8.70 8.83 9.58
CA VAL A 107 -8.76 7.52 10.24
C VAL A 107 -8.20 6.47 9.29
N ARG A 108 -7.16 5.74 9.74
CA ARG A 108 -6.61 4.60 9.00
C ARG A 108 -7.58 3.42 9.10
N LYS A 109 -7.95 2.85 7.97
CA LYS A 109 -8.73 1.61 7.87
C LYS A 109 -7.91 0.55 7.12
N ASP A 110 -8.12 -0.70 7.46
CA ASP A 110 -7.44 -1.83 6.84
C ASP A 110 -8.40 -2.94 6.46
N LYS A 111 -7.94 -3.79 5.54
CA LYS A 111 -8.67 -4.99 5.15
C LYS A 111 -7.73 -6.07 4.64
N ALA A 112 -7.96 -7.31 5.06
CA ALA A 112 -7.25 -8.46 4.50
C ALA A 112 -7.63 -8.71 3.04
N TYR A 113 -6.73 -9.33 2.28
CA TYR A 113 -7.08 -9.85 0.96
C TYR A 113 -7.85 -11.16 1.07
N ASN A 114 -8.75 -11.39 0.12
CA ASN A 114 -9.56 -12.62 0.02
C ASN A 114 -8.72 -13.89 -0.17
N LYS A 115 -7.47 -13.74 -0.60
CA LYS A 115 -6.45 -14.78 -0.70
C LYS A 115 -5.06 -14.15 -0.54
N TYR A 116 -4.01 -14.93 -0.74
CA TYR A 116 -2.65 -14.42 -0.73
C TYR A 116 -2.43 -13.38 -1.85
N ALA A 117 -2.04 -12.17 -1.45
CA ALA A 117 -1.78 -11.03 -2.32
C ALA A 117 -0.28 -10.87 -2.57
N PRO A 118 0.27 -11.38 -3.68
CA PRO A 118 1.71 -11.39 -3.92
C PRO A 118 2.37 -10.02 -3.78
N SER A 119 3.53 -9.99 -3.13
CA SER A 119 4.43 -8.83 -3.11
C SER A 119 5.16 -8.66 -4.44
N GLY A 120 5.68 -7.46 -4.72
CA GLY A 120 6.34 -7.14 -5.98
C GLY A 120 5.37 -6.90 -7.14
N GLU A 121 4.07 -6.95 -6.85
CA GLU A 121 2.99 -6.78 -7.81
C GLU A 121 2.27 -5.45 -7.60
N TYR A 122 1.67 -4.94 -8.67
CA TYR A 122 0.90 -3.70 -8.63
C TYR A 122 -0.57 -3.94 -8.30
N TYR A 123 -1.10 -3.06 -7.47
CA TYR A 123 -2.50 -3.00 -7.08
C TYR A 123 -3.02 -1.59 -7.30
N TYR A 124 -4.33 -1.44 -7.34
CA TYR A 124 -5.00 -0.15 -7.39
C TYR A 124 -6.19 -0.16 -6.45
N LEU A 125 -6.59 1.02 -5.99
CA LEU A 125 -7.78 1.22 -5.20
C LEU A 125 -8.92 1.61 -6.14
N GLN A 126 -10.00 0.85 -6.16
CA GLN A 126 -11.23 1.18 -6.87
C GLN A 126 -12.26 1.70 -5.89
N GLY A 127 -12.85 2.85 -6.18
CA GLY A 127 -13.98 3.40 -5.46
C GLY A 127 -15.31 3.13 -6.14
N ARG A 128 -16.38 3.10 -5.36
CA ARG A 128 -17.74 3.28 -5.86
C ARG A 128 -18.54 4.16 -4.91
N PHE A 129 -19.53 4.83 -5.47
CA PHE A 129 -20.47 5.62 -4.70
C PHE A 129 -21.24 4.72 -3.72
N GLY A 130 -21.30 5.13 -2.45
CA GLY A 130 -22.10 4.48 -1.43
C GLY A 130 -23.50 5.09 -1.31
N ALA A 131 -24.30 4.56 -0.40
CA ALA A 131 -25.60 5.16 -0.11
C ALA A 131 -25.42 6.37 0.82
N SER A 132 -26.21 7.42 0.57
CA SER A 132 -26.21 8.70 1.32
C SER A 132 -25.08 9.64 0.91
N ALA A 133 -25.29 10.45 -0.14
CA ALA A 133 -24.56 11.70 -0.27
C ALA A 133 -25.45 12.89 -0.63
N SER A 134 -25.23 14.03 0.02
CA SER A 134 -25.80 15.30 -0.44
C SER A 134 -25.14 15.68 -1.76
N GLY A 135 -25.91 15.81 -2.84
CA GLY A 135 -25.41 16.24 -4.15
C GLY A 135 -24.96 15.14 -5.12
N ASN A 136 -25.19 13.85 -4.83
CA ASN A 136 -24.98 12.72 -5.74
C ASN A 136 -23.55 12.49 -6.27
N THR A 137 -22.56 13.32 -5.88
CA THR A 137 -21.15 13.21 -6.27
C THR A 137 -20.28 13.43 -5.04
N LEU A 138 -19.24 12.60 -4.89
CA LEU A 138 -18.24 12.71 -3.85
C LEU A 138 -16.86 12.79 -4.50
N ASN A 139 -16.06 13.77 -4.09
CA ASN A 139 -14.62 13.78 -4.37
C ASN A 139 -13.87 13.46 -3.07
N VAL A 140 -13.02 12.44 -3.12
CA VAL A 140 -12.29 11.93 -1.96
C VAL A 140 -10.82 11.90 -2.28
N VAL A 141 -10.02 12.51 -1.42
CA VAL A 141 -8.55 12.42 -1.47
C VAL A 141 -8.04 11.69 -0.24
N GLY A 142 -6.95 10.97 -0.40
CA GLY A 142 -6.40 10.19 0.69
C GLY A 142 -5.12 9.47 0.34
N ARG A 143 -4.75 8.51 1.19
CA ARG A 143 -3.55 7.67 1.06
C ARG A 143 -3.94 6.19 1.01
N TYR A 144 -3.23 5.45 0.16
CA TYR A 144 -3.47 4.04 -0.09
C TYR A 144 -2.14 3.27 -0.08
N THR A 145 -2.16 2.13 0.60
CA THR A 145 -1.05 1.18 0.70
C THR A 145 -1.61 -0.22 0.44
N PRO A 146 -1.21 -0.90 -0.64
CA PRO A 146 -1.68 -2.24 -0.95
C PRO A 146 -1.08 -3.34 -0.08
#